data_AF-A0A974CN23-F1
#
_entry.id   AF-A0A974CN23-F1
#
_cell.length_a   1.000
_cell.length_b   1.000
_cell.length_c   1.000
_cell.angle_alpha   90.00
_cell.angle_beta   90.00
_cell.angle_gamma   90.00
#
_symmetry.space_group_name_H-M   'P 1'
#
loop_
_entity.id
_entity.type
_entity.pdbx_description
1 polymer ?
#
loop_
_entity_poly.entity_id
_entity_poly.type
_entity_poly.pdbx_seq_one_letter_code
_entity_poly.pdbx_strand_id
1 'polypeptide(L)'
;MNHRKDKKKTEGPRITFVTQYGPLSRQINMILRKTIGSKVSRSLVQKEDIQSNTFLGTKNTGMYQCLNCTQCKHVIRGKTFVHPDTGESVQIRGYHTCLSQFVVYLIVCPCGKIYVGETVKKVKSHISQHKSTIKPGNLALPCFRPFKEHGHTVDQLRFMVLETIPPLKRGGDGEQRLKQREVWWINKLNSLHPHGLNKVYDLYLL
;
A
#
# COMPACT_ATOMS: atom_id res chain seq x y z
N MET A 1 31.50 -42.68 -58.50
CA MET A 1 32.56 -41.66 -58.34
C MET A 1 31.95 -40.29 -58.58
N ASN A 2 32.32 -39.33 -57.74
CA ASN A 2 31.74 -38.00 -57.54
C ASN A 2 31.44 -37.17 -58.79
N HIS A 3 30.38 -36.34 -58.73
CA HIS A 3 30.54 -34.90 -58.93
C HIS A 3 29.49 -34.06 -58.17
N ARG A 4 30.01 -33.18 -57.31
CA ARG A 4 29.35 -32.04 -56.63
C ARG A 4 28.70 -31.09 -57.63
N LYS A 5 27.59 -30.44 -57.23
CA LYS A 5 27.54 -28.98 -56.95
C LYS A 5 26.24 -28.57 -56.26
N ASP A 6 26.43 -27.90 -55.13
CA ASP A 6 25.44 -27.25 -54.29
C ASP A 6 24.64 -26.16 -55.03
N LYS A 7 23.34 -26.04 -54.72
CA LYS A 7 22.56 -24.81 -54.96
C LYS A 7 21.95 -24.32 -53.65
N LYS A 8 22.52 -23.22 -53.17
CA LYS A 8 22.10 -22.39 -52.03
C LYS A 8 20.65 -21.93 -52.19
N LYS A 9 19.84 -22.11 -51.16
CA LYS A 9 18.51 -21.50 -51.03
C LYS A 9 18.67 -20.21 -50.23
N THR A 10 18.36 -19.09 -50.88
CA THR A 10 18.56 -17.72 -50.39
C THR A 10 17.59 -17.37 -49.26
N GLU A 11 18.13 -16.84 -48.17
CA GLU A 11 17.41 -16.26 -47.04
C GLU A 11 16.82 -14.90 -47.45
N GLY A 12 15.50 -14.75 -47.33
CA GLY A 12 14.82 -13.46 -47.47
C GLY A 12 14.96 -12.63 -46.18
N PRO A 13 15.01 -11.29 -46.27
CA PRO A 13 15.29 -10.44 -45.11
C PRO A 13 14.16 -10.49 -44.09
N ARG A 14 14.53 -10.77 -42.82
CA ARG A 14 13.68 -10.58 -41.63
C ARG A 14 13.42 -9.08 -41.45
N ILE A 15 12.18 -8.67 -41.61
CA ILE A 15 11.75 -7.28 -41.34
C ILE A 15 11.68 -7.09 -39.82
N THR A 16 12.57 -6.23 -39.32
CA THR A 16 12.62 -5.75 -37.94
C THR A 16 11.46 -4.78 -37.71
N PHE A 17 10.50 -5.13 -36.84
CA PHE A 17 9.50 -4.15 -36.37
C PHE A 17 10.16 -3.21 -35.36
N VAL A 18 10.68 -2.10 -35.87
CA VAL A 18 10.99 -0.91 -35.08
C VAL A 18 9.77 0.01 -35.16
N THR A 19 9.02 0.16 -34.07
CA THR A 19 8.09 1.29 -33.92
C THR A 19 8.61 2.20 -32.84
N GLN A 20 9.46 3.14 -33.25
CA GLN A 20 9.73 4.36 -32.49
C GLN A 20 8.42 5.14 -32.37
N TYR A 21 7.82 5.20 -31.18
CA TYR A 21 6.77 6.16 -30.91
C TYR A 21 7.41 7.48 -30.49
N GLY A 22 7.62 8.36 -31.47
CA GLY A 22 7.81 9.80 -31.25
C GLY A 22 6.48 10.48 -30.88
N PRO A 23 6.52 11.65 -30.21
CA PRO A 23 5.40 12.18 -29.45
C PRO A 23 4.52 13.10 -30.31
N LEU A 24 3.41 12.58 -30.85
CA LEU A 24 2.34 13.40 -31.43
C LEU A 24 1.05 12.57 -31.53
N SER A 25 0.31 12.45 -30.42
CA SER A 25 -1.10 12.03 -30.42
C SER A 25 -1.83 12.59 -29.21
N ARG A 26 -1.88 13.92 -29.13
CA ARG A 26 -2.82 14.65 -28.28
C ARG A 26 -3.98 15.15 -29.13
N GLN A 27 -4.81 14.25 -29.70
CA GLN A 27 -6.15 14.60 -30.23
C GLN A 27 -6.91 13.41 -30.85
N ILE A 28 -7.12 12.29 -30.14
CA ILE A 28 -8.16 11.32 -30.54
C ILE A 28 -8.88 10.81 -29.30
N ASN A 29 -9.89 11.56 -28.85
CA ASN A 29 -10.97 11.09 -27.98
C ASN A 29 -12.19 12.03 -28.06
N MET A 30 -12.62 12.38 -29.27
CA MET A 30 -13.80 13.25 -29.44
C MET A 30 -14.90 12.71 -30.36
N ILE A 31 -14.78 11.54 -31.01
CA ILE A 31 -15.85 11.09 -31.92
C ILE A 31 -16.07 9.58 -31.80
N LEU A 32 -17.33 9.20 -31.56
CA LEU A 32 -17.93 7.85 -31.51
C LEU A 32 -17.79 7.16 -30.14
N ARG A 33 -18.78 7.18 -29.24
CA ARG A 33 -20.11 6.57 -29.39
C ARG A 33 -21.12 7.24 -28.44
N LYS A 34 -22.02 8.05 -28.99
CA LYS A 34 -23.30 8.39 -28.36
C LYS A 34 -24.28 7.28 -28.72
N THR A 35 -24.66 6.44 -27.76
CA THR A 35 -25.86 5.59 -27.85
C THR A 35 -26.96 6.19 -27.00
N ILE A 36 -28.19 6.07 -27.52
CA ILE A 36 -29.44 6.64 -27.02
C ILE A 36 -29.88 5.83 -25.80
N GLY A 37 -29.28 6.11 -24.64
CA GLY A 37 -29.71 5.60 -23.33
C GLY A 37 -29.80 6.69 -22.26
N SER A 38 -29.56 7.95 -22.63
CA SER A 38 -29.37 9.07 -21.71
C SER A 38 -30.62 9.93 -21.46
N LYS A 39 -31.83 9.42 -21.74
CA LYS A 39 -33.10 10.07 -21.37
C LYS A 39 -33.82 9.30 -20.26
N VAL A 40 -33.18 9.19 -19.09
CA VAL A 40 -33.90 8.93 -17.84
C VAL A 40 -33.36 9.88 -16.78
N SER A 41 -34.27 10.57 -16.10
CA SER A 41 -34.03 11.65 -15.15
C SER A 41 -32.93 11.32 -14.14
N ARG A 42 -31.97 12.25 -13.96
CA ARG A 42 -30.99 12.19 -12.88
C ARG A 42 -31.69 12.49 -11.56
N SER A 43 -32.23 11.47 -10.91
CA SER A 43 -32.44 11.53 -9.46
C SER A 43 -31.05 11.63 -8.82
N LEU A 44 -30.81 12.68 -8.04
CA LEU A 44 -29.61 12.85 -7.21
C LEU A 44 -29.63 11.75 -6.14
N VAL A 45 -29.17 10.55 -6.50
CA VAL A 45 -28.86 9.51 -5.53
C VAL A 45 -27.57 9.95 -4.85
N GLN A 46 -27.71 10.55 -3.67
CA GLN A 46 -26.61 10.59 -2.72
C GLN A 46 -26.16 9.15 -2.53
N LYS A 47 -24.92 8.83 -2.88
CA LYS A 47 -24.29 7.58 -2.45
C LYS A 47 -24.07 7.69 -0.95
N GLU A 48 -25.13 7.50 -0.18
CA GLU A 48 -25.00 7.12 1.21
C GLU A 48 -24.24 5.79 1.21
N ASP A 49 -23.15 5.72 1.98
CA ASP A 49 -22.45 4.47 2.24
C ASP A 49 -23.51 3.49 2.76
N ILE A 50 -23.89 2.51 1.93
CA ILE A 50 -24.78 1.43 2.34
C ILE A 50 -24.02 0.62 3.39
N GLN A 51 -24.11 1.04 4.65
CA GLN A 51 -23.79 0.20 5.77
C GLN A 51 -24.78 -0.96 5.69
N SER A 52 -24.30 -2.13 5.27
CA SER A 52 -25.10 -3.33 5.27
C SER A 52 -25.48 -3.61 6.73
N ASN A 53 -26.67 -3.17 7.13
CA ASN A 53 -27.26 -3.52 8.41
C ASN A 53 -27.58 -5.02 8.35
N THR A 54 -26.59 -5.84 8.68
CA THR A 54 -26.85 -7.24 9.01
C THR A 54 -27.69 -7.27 10.29
N PHE A 55 -28.51 -8.32 10.46
CA PHE A 55 -29.30 -8.56 11.69
C PHE A 55 -28.49 -8.42 13.00
N LEU A 56 -27.15 -8.55 12.92
CA LEU A 56 -26.18 -8.43 14.01
C LEU A 56 -25.62 -6.99 14.24
N GLY A 57 -26.23 -5.96 13.65
CA GLY A 57 -25.79 -4.58 13.75
C GLY A 57 -24.64 -4.22 12.79
N THR A 58 -24.15 -2.97 12.89
CA THR A 58 -23.03 -2.48 12.09
C THR A 58 -21.75 -3.21 12.47
N LYS A 59 -21.01 -3.73 11.48
CA LYS A 59 -19.71 -4.35 11.74
C LYS A 59 -18.79 -3.36 12.45
N ASN A 60 -18.27 -3.73 13.62
CA ASN A 60 -17.26 -2.94 14.30
C ASN A 60 -16.03 -2.81 13.39
N THR A 61 -15.63 -1.57 13.12
CA THR A 61 -14.42 -1.23 12.37
C THR A 61 -13.46 -0.43 13.23
N GLY A 62 -12.19 -0.37 12.85
CA GLY A 62 -11.16 0.37 13.56
C GLY A 62 -10.09 -0.50 14.21
N MET A 63 -9.16 0.17 14.88
CA MET A 63 -8.06 -0.45 15.63
C MET A 63 -8.37 -0.47 17.13
N TYR A 64 -8.24 -1.64 17.74
CA TYR A 64 -8.56 -1.87 19.14
C TYR A 64 -7.43 -2.62 19.86
N GLN A 65 -7.43 -2.52 21.18
CA GLN A 65 -6.49 -3.28 22.01
C GLN A 65 -6.91 -4.74 22.10
N CYS A 66 -5.92 -5.63 22.10
CA CYS A 66 -6.11 -7.01 22.50
C CYS A 66 -5.68 -7.22 23.97
N LEU A 67 -6.15 -8.30 24.56
CA LEU A 67 -5.84 -8.66 25.95
C LEU A 67 -4.36 -9.03 26.10
N ASN A 68 -3.74 -8.65 27.23
CA ASN A 68 -2.39 -9.04 27.65
C ASN A 68 -1.29 -8.82 26.59
N CYS A 69 -1.33 -7.68 25.88
CA CYS A 69 -0.34 -7.35 24.85
C CYS A 69 0.51 -6.14 25.24
N THR A 70 1.83 -6.35 25.37
CA THR A 70 2.81 -5.32 25.70
C THR A 70 2.86 -4.17 24.68
N GLN A 71 2.52 -4.45 23.42
CA GLN A 71 2.51 -3.44 22.36
C GLN A 71 1.21 -2.62 22.33
N CYS A 72 0.14 -3.05 23.02
CA CYS A 72 -1.14 -2.33 23.02
C CYS A 72 -1.06 -0.92 23.61
N LYS A 73 -0.05 -0.64 24.44
CA LYS A 73 0.21 0.72 24.97
C LYS A 73 0.66 1.73 23.89
N HIS A 74 1.09 1.23 22.73
CA HIS A 74 1.53 2.06 21.59
C HIS A 74 0.48 2.11 20.46
N VAL A 75 -0.69 1.50 20.63
CA VAL A 75 -1.73 1.47 19.61
C VAL A 75 -2.49 2.80 19.58
N ILE A 76 -2.62 3.37 18.38
CA ILE A 76 -3.62 4.41 18.11
C ILE A 76 -4.96 3.71 17.95
N ARG A 77 -5.91 4.01 18.83
CA ARG A 77 -7.23 3.37 18.85
C ARG A 77 -8.23 4.19 18.05
N GLY A 78 -9.23 3.52 17.50
CA GLY A 78 -10.37 4.18 16.90
C GLY A 78 -10.64 3.75 15.46
N LYS A 79 -11.70 4.33 14.90
CA LYS A 79 -12.20 4.03 13.55
C LYS A 79 -11.55 4.88 12.47
N THR A 80 -10.80 5.90 12.87
CA THR A 80 -10.26 6.91 11.97
C THR A 80 -8.83 7.22 12.36
N PHE A 81 -7.96 7.38 11.36
CA PHE A 81 -6.64 7.96 11.51
C PHE A 81 -6.70 9.41 11.05
N VAL A 82 -6.09 10.34 11.81
CA VAL A 82 -5.97 11.74 11.40
C VAL A 82 -4.50 12.01 11.13
N HIS A 83 -4.18 12.46 9.92
CA HIS A 83 -2.82 12.81 9.54
C HIS A 83 -2.34 14.00 10.37
N PRO A 84 -1.20 13.92 11.09
CA PRO A 84 -0.74 14.97 11.99
C PRO A 84 -0.52 16.32 11.29
N ASP A 85 0.08 16.30 10.09
CA ASP A 85 0.43 17.55 9.38
C ASP A 85 -0.75 18.14 8.57
N THR A 86 -1.49 17.33 7.81
CA THR A 86 -2.55 17.82 6.90
C THR A 86 -3.93 17.88 7.55
N GLY A 87 -4.14 17.21 8.68
CA GLY A 87 -5.46 17.03 9.29
C GLY A 87 -6.40 16.10 8.49
N GLU A 88 -5.95 15.51 7.38
CA GLU A 88 -6.78 14.61 6.58
C GLU A 88 -7.13 13.36 7.39
N SER A 89 -8.43 13.02 7.42
CA SER A 89 -8.93 11.86 8.15
C SER A 89 -9.13 10.66 7.22
N VAL A 90 -8.59 9.50 7.60
CA VAL A 90 -8.73 8.22 6.90
C VAL A 90 -9.58 7.27 7.73
N GLN A 91 -10.68 6.77 7.16
CA GLN A 91 -11.52 5.76 7.82
C GLN A 91 -10.90 4.37 7.72
N ILE A 92 -10.69 3.76 8.88
CA ILE A 92 -10.14 2.41 9.03
C ILE A 92 -11.25 1.39 8.81
N ARG A 93 -11.09 0.58 7.76
CA ARG A 93 -12.06 -0.45 7.39
C ARG A 93 -11.74 -1.77 8.07
N GLY A 94 -12.75 -2.45 8.58
CA GLY A 94 -12.61 -3.74 9.27
C GLY A 94 -12.11 -3.61 10.71
N TYR A 95 -12.15 -4.73 11.44
CA TYR A 95 -11.75 -4.80 12.84
C TYR A 95 -10.30 -5.25 12.96
N HIS A 96 -9.45 -4.42 13.58
CA HIS A 96 -8.02 -4.68 13.73
C HIS A 96 -7.60 -4.69 15.18
N THR A 97 -6.60 -5.52 15.46
CA THR A 97 -5.90 -5.55 16.75
C THR A 97 -4.43 -5.82 16.51
N CYS A 98 -3.61 -5.87 17.56
CA CYS A 98 -2.20 -6.24 17.42
C CYS A 98 -1.98 -7.69 16.93
N LEU A 99 -3.05 -8.49 16.83
CA LEU A 99 -3.03 -9.85 16.30
C LEU A 99 -3.26 -9.91 14.79
N SER A 100 -3.64 -8.80 14.15
CA SER A 100 -3.83 -8.75 12.69
C SER A 100 -2.54 -9.13 11.95
N GLN A 101 -2.70 -9.80 10.81
CA GLN A 101 -1.64 -10.32 9.92
C GLN A 101 -1.96 -9.94 8.48
N PHE A 102 -0.97 -9.99 7.58
CA PHE A 102 -1.12 -9.55 6.19
C PHE A 102 -1.69 -8.14 6.10
N VAL A 103 -1.02 -7.20 6.76
CA VAL A 103 -1.52 -5.83 6.90
C VAL A 103 -0.56 -4.79 6.38
N VAL A 104 -1.13 -3.68 5.93
CA VAL A 104 -0.46 -2.40 5.84
C VAL A 104 -0.74 -1.64 7.13
N TYR A 105 0.30 -1.14 7.78
CA TYR A 105 0.25 -0.39 9.02
C TYR A 105 1.02 0.92 8.87
N LEU A 106 0.80 1.82 9.82
CA LEU A 106 1.58 3.05 9.96
C LEU A 106 2.20 3.15 11.33
N ILE A 107 3.32 3.87 11.42
CA ILE A 107 3.95 4.32 12.65
C ILE A 107 4.00 5.85 12.61
N VAL A 108 3.56 6.48 13.69
CA VAL A 108 3.61 7.94 13.88
C VAL A 108 4.77 8.29 14.81
N CYS A 109 5.62 9.21 14.34
CA CYS A 109 6.65 9.88 15.11
C CYS A 109 6.02 10.95 16.01
N PRO A 110 6.56 11.19 17.23
CA PRO A 110 6.22 12.37 18.02
C PRO A 110 6.40 13.70 17.26
N CYS A 111 7.31 13.71 16.28
CA CYS A 111 7.56 14.82 15.36
C CYS A 111 6.51 15.02 14.25
N GLY A 112 5.39 14.30 14.27
CA GLY A 112 4.33 14.39 13.24
C GLY A 112 4.55 13.54 11.99
N LYS A 113 5.81 13.20 11.68
CA LYS A 113 6.15 12.36 10.52
C LYS A 113 5.61 10.94 10.64
N ILE A 114 5.17 10.39 9.51
CA ILE A 114 4.60 9.03 9.42
C ILE A 114 5.54 8.10 8.64
N TYR A 115 5.62 6.85 9.07
CA TYR A 115 6.12 5.73 8.28
C TYR A 115 4.96 4.79 7.94
N VAL A 116 4.86 4.36 6.69
CA VAL A 116 3.95 3.30 6.25
C VAL A 116 4.79 2.05 5.97
N GLY A 117 4.29 0.90 6.40
CA GLY A 117 4.93 -0.38 6.12
C GLY A 117 3.91 -1.50 6.06
N GLU A 118 4.41 -2.66 5.71
CA GLU A 118 3.67 -3.89 5.47
C GLU A 118 4.19 -5.02 6.36
N THR A 119 3.34 -5.99 6.65
CA THR A 119 3.79 -7.21 7.31
C THR A 119 2.86 -8.37 7.07
N VAL A 120 3.46 -9.53 6.77
CA VAL A 120 2.77 -10.83 6.74
C VAL A 120 2.57 -11.37 8.17
N LYS A 121 3.46 -11.02 9.09
CA LYS A 121 3.42 -11.50 10.49
C LYS A 121 2.36 -10.76 11.31
N LYS A 122 2.14 -11.19 12.56
CA LYS A 122 1.30 -10.42 13.50
C LYS A 122 1.95 -9.07 13.75
N VAL A 123 1.18 -7.98 13.68
CA VAL A 123 1.71 -6.62 13.91
C VAL A 123 2.44 -6.52 15.25
N LYS A 124 1.93 -7.14 16.33
CA LYS A 124 2.63 -7.14 17.63
C LYS A 124 4.05 -7.70 17.54
N SER A 125 4.22 -8.79 16.80
CA SER A 125 5.50 -9.50 16.67
C SER A 125 6.43 -8.69 15.80
N HIS A 126 5.92 -8.10 14.72
CA HIS A 126 6.67 -7.22 13.83
C HIS A 126 7.19 -5.98 14.57
N ILE A 127 6.32 -5.26 15.28
CA ILE A 127 6.70 -4.10 16.08
C ILE A 127 7.70 -4.51 17.15
N SER A 128 7.48 -5.62 17.87
CA SER A 128 8.45 -6.09 18.87
C SER A 128 9.83 -6.38 18.27
N GLN A 129 9.88 -7.03 17.11
CA GLN A 129 11.11 -7.32 16.38
C GLN A 129 11.82 -6.02 16.00
N HIS A 130 11.09 -5.07 15.41
CA HIS A 130 11.59 -3.75 15.08
C HIS A 130 12.21 -3.05 16.29
N LYS A 131 11.53 -3.08 17.45
CA LYS A 131 12.05 -2.49 18.69
C LYS A 131 13.31 -3.19 19.20
N SER A 132 13.38 -4.52 19.11
CA SER A 132 14.55 -5.27 19.59
C SER A 132 15.80 -5.04 18.72
N THR A 133 15.64 -4.89 17.40
CA THR A 133 16.76 -4.67 16.47
C THR A 133 17.47 -3.33 16.70
N ILE A 134 16.79 -2.37 17.34
CA ILE A 134 17.35 -1.05 17.67
C ILE A 134 18.29 -1.11 18.87
N LYS A 135 18.05 -2.02 19.83
CA LYS A 135 18.84 -2.14 21.07
C LYS A 135 20.34 -2.42 20.81
N PRO A 136 20.76 -3.20 19.80
CA PRO A 136 22.17 -3.36 19.46
C PRO A 136 22.75 -2.30 18.49
N GLY A 137 22.12 -1.13 18.30
CA GLY A 137 22.67 -0.09 17.41
C GLY A 137 22.56 -0.39 15.91
N ASN A 138 21.89 -1.49 15.54
CA ASN A 138 21.59 -1.84 14.16
C ASN A 138 20.45 -0.95 13.63
N LEU A 139 20.84 0.20 13.11
CA LEU A 139 20.02 1.18 12.40
C LEU A 139 19.50 0.68 11.03
N ALA A 140 19.44 -0.63 10.79
CA ALA A 140 19.14 -1.21 9.48
C ALA A 140 17.69 -0.99 9.00
N LEU A 141 16.78 -0.55 9.88
CA LEU A 141 15.38 -0.38 9.54
C LEU A 141 15.10 1.03 8.97
N PRO A 142 14.44 1.14 7.80
CA PRO A 142 14.25 2.42 7.08
C PRO A 142 13.66 3.54 7.94
N CYS A 143 12.72 3.19 8.81
CA CYS A 143 12.01 4.16 9.64
C CYS A 143 12.74 4.61 10.90
N PHE A 144 13.67 3.82 11.46
CA PHE A 144 14.19 4.09 12.81
C PHE A 144 15.47 4.94 12.87
N ARG A 145 16.23 5.05 11.76
CA ARG A 145 17.34 6.02 11.68
C ARG A 145 16.87 7.45 11.94
N PRO A 146 15.86 7.96 11.21
CA PRO A 146 15.34 9.29 11.49
C PRO A 146 14.84 9.43 12.92
N PHE A 147 14.17 8.42 13.49
CA PHE A 147 13.69 8.48 14.89
C PHE A 147 14.81 8.78 15.88
N LYS A 148 15.96 8.10 15.74
CA LYS A 148 17.11 8.31 16.62
C LYS A 148 17.78 9.66 16.37
N GLU A 149 17.91 10.06 15.11
CA GLU A 149 18.48 11.36 14.72
C GLU A 149 17.67 12.54 15.28
N HIS A 150 16.35 12.39 15.40
CA HIS A 150 15.47 13.39 16.02
C HIS A 150 15.41 13.29 17.56
N GLY A 151 16.21 12.43 18.19
CA GLY A 151 16.26 12.26 19.65
C GLY A 151 15.04 11.55 20.26
N HIS A 152 14.22 10.88 19.44
CA HIS A 152 13.04 10.18 19.93
C HIS A 152 13.37 8.76 20.38
N THR A 153 12.67 8.32 21.42
CA THR A 153 12.77 6.96 21.94
C THR A 153 11.75 6.04 21.28
N VAL A 154 12.12 4.76 21.21
CA VAL A 154 11.27 3.70 20.65
C VAL A 154 9.96 3.52 21.42
N ASP A 155 9.89 3.96 22.68
CA ASP A 155 8.65 3.89 23.46
C ASP A 155 7.65 5.00 23.15
N GLN A 156 8.09 6.08 22.51
CA GLN A 156 7.23 7.18 22.09
C GLN A 156 6.50 6.91 20.78
N LEU A 157 6.90 5.88 20.02
CA LEU A 157 6.21 5.52 18.79
C LEU A 157 4.76 5.10 19.07
N ARG A 158 3.90 5.44 18.11
CA ARG A 158 2.51 5.01 18.06
C ARG A 158 2.24 4.33 16.71
N PHE A 159 1.37 3.32 16.67
CA PHE A 159 1.07 2.61 15.43
C PHE A 159 -0.41 2.28 15.27
N MET A 160 -0.85 2.12 14.03
CA MET A 160 -2.21 1.73 13.67
C MET A 160 -2.19 0.83 12.43
N VAL A 161 -3.13 -0.10 12.32
CA VAL A 161 -3.37 -0.85 11.08
C VAL A 161 -4.26 -0.03 10.16
N LEU A 162 -3.82 0.16 8.92
CA LEU A 162 -4.58 0.85 7.87
C LEU A 162 -5.50 -0.11 7.12
N GLU A 163 -4.96 -1.25 6.71
CA GLU A 163 -5.65 -2.20 5.84
C GLU A 163 -5.15 -3.62 6.10
N THR A 164 -6.07 -4.59 6.10
CA THR A 164 -5.73 -6.02 6.04
C THR A 164 -6.02 -6.54 4.64
N ILE A 165 -5.07 -7.25 4.06
CA ILE A 165 -5.21 -7.87 2.74
C ILE A 165 -5.80 -9.26 2.94
N PRO A 166 -7.03 -9.50 2.45
CA PRO A 166 -7.65 -10.81 2.61
C PRO A 166 -6.90 -11.85 1.77
N PRO A 167 -6.85 -13.12 2.24
CA PRO A 167 -6.24 -14.19 1.48
C PRO A 167 -6.95 -14.38 0.14
N LEU A 168 -6.18 -14.60 -0.92
CA LEU A 168 -6.70 -14.81 -2.26
C LEU A 168 -7.35 -16.20 -2.35
N LYS A 169 -8.62 -16.24 -2.75
CA LYS A 169 -9.41 -17.49 -2.79
C LYS A 169 -9.05 -18.45 -3.93
N ARG A 170 -8.33 -18.00 -4.97
CA ARG A 170 -8.14 -18.73 -6.24
C ARG A 170 -6.68 -18.81 -6.69
N GLY A 171 -5.75 -18.75 -5.75
CA GLY A 171 -4.33 -18.58 -6.06
C GLY A 171 -4.00 -17.15 -6.51
N GLY A 172 -2.71 -16.82 -6.49
CA GLY A 172 -2.18 -15.48 -6.72
C GLY A 172 -1.23 -15.06 -5.59
N ASP A 173 -0.36 -14.10 -5.88
CA ASP A 173 0.63 -13.62 -4.92
C ASP A 173 0.02 -12.57 -3.99
N GLY A 174 -0.40 -13.01 -2.79
CA GLY A 174 -0.93 -12.14 -1.75
C GLY A 174 0.11 -11.14 -1.21
N GLU A 175 1.39 -11.49 -1.28
CA GLU A 175 2.49 -10.62 -0.87
C GLU A 175 2.73 -9.51 -1.89
N GLN A 176 2.65 -9.83 -3.19
CA GLN A 176 2.67 -8.81 -4.24
C GLN A 176 1.52 -7.80 -4.08
N ARG A 177 0.31 -8.28 -3.75
CA ARG A 177 -0.83 -7.39 -3.47
C ARG A 177 -0.59 -6.54 -2.23
N LEU A 178 -0.01 -7.12 -1.18
CA LEU A 178 0.33 -6.41 0.05
C LEU A 178 1.30 -5.25 -0.24
N LYS A 179 2.36 -5.53 -1.00
CA LYS A 179 3.34 -4.54 -1.47
C LYS A 179 2.71 -3.43 -2.31
N GLN A 180 1.84 -3.77 -3.26
CA GLN A 180 1.13 -2.76 -4.06
C GLN A 180 0.27 -1.83 -3.18
N ARG A 181 -0.37 -2.38 -2.15
CA ARG A 181 -1.18 -1.58 -1.21
C ARG A 181 -0.31 -0.72 -0.32
N GLU A 182 0.84 -1.20 0.12
CA GLU A 182 1.83 -0.39 0.83
C GLU A 182 2.23 0.85 0.04
N VAL A 183 2.66 0.70 -1.22
CA VAL A 183 3.02 1.83 -2.10
C VAL A 183 1.86 2.80 -2.26
N TRP A 184 0.66 2.28 -2.46
CA TRP A 184 -0.53 3.12 -2.57
C TRP A 184 -0.74 3.97 -1.30
N TRP A 185 -0.56 3.38 -0.12
CA TRP A 185 -0.65 4.10 1.15
C TRP A 185 0.50 5.07 1.38
N ILE A 186 1.72 4.72 0.97
CA ILE A 186 2.88 5.61 1.04
C ILE A 186 2.60 6.91 0.30
N ASN A 187 2.09 6.78 -0.94
CA ASN A 187 1.73 7.92 -1.78
C ASN A 187 0.50 8.67 -1.23
N LYS A 188 -0.54 7.94 -0.79
CA LYS A 188 -1.78 8.55 -0.29
C LYS A 188 -1.55 9.38 0.97
N LEU A 189 -0.62 8.97 1.84
CA LEU A 189 -0.29 9.66 3.09
C LEU A 189 0.96 10.55 2.98
N ASN A 190 1.53 10.74 1.78
CA ASN A 190 2.75 11.50 1.56
C ASN A 190 3.89 11.17 2.54
N SER A 191 4.08 9.87 2.83
CA SER A 191 5.01 9.40 3.87
C SER A 191 6.47 9.30 3.41
N LEU A 192 6.78 9.74 2.19
CA LEU A 192 8.16 9.77 1.68
C LEU A 192 8.95 10.92 2.30
N HIS A 193 10.22 10.68 2.57
CA HIS A 193 11.17 11.71 2.98
C HIS A 193 11.26 12.82 1.92
N PRO A 194 11.24 14.12 2.28
CA PRO A 194 11.41 14.67 3.64
C PRO A 194 10.11 14.82 4.47
N HIS A 195 8.94 14.63 3.87
CA HIS A 195 7.65 14.86 4.54
C HIS A 195 7.30 13.73 5.51
N GLY A 196 7.70 12.50 5.21
CA GLY A 196 7.58 11.36 6.11
C GLY A 196 8.90 10.62 6.32
N LEU A 197 8.78 9.36 6.72
CA LEU A 197 9.90 8.52 7.15
C LEU A 197 10.26 7.41 6.15
N ASN A 198 9.42 7.15 5.14
CA ASN A 198 9.73 6.21 4.07
C ASN A 198 10.80 6.79 3.15
N LYS A 199 11.72 5.95 2.67
CA LYS A 199 12.76 6.33 1.70
C LYS A 199 12.34 5.92 0.30
N VAL A 200 12.86 6.61 -0.72
CA VAL A 200 12.50 6.33 -2.12
C VAL A 200 12.86 4.89 -2.53
N TYR A 201 13.92 4.30 -1.97
CA TYR A 201 14.26 2.88 -2.18
C TYR A 201 13.24 1.89 -1.61
N ASP A 202 12.40 2.29 -0.67
CA ASP A 202 11.28 1.45 -0.19
C ASP A 202 10.27 1.20 -1.34
N LEU A 203 10.28 2.04 -2.39
CA LEU A 203 9.47 1.86 -3.60
C LEU A 203 10.16 1.02 -4.68
N TYR A 204 11.50 0.92 -4.67
CA TYR A 204 12.29 0.29 -5.73
C TYR A 204 12.66 -1.18 -5.45
N LEU A 205 12.32 -1.72 -4.28
CA LEU A 205 12.50 -3.14 -3.93
C LEU A 205 11.27 -4.01 -4.27
N LEU A 206 10.45 -3.54 -5.22
CA LEU A 206 9.16 -4.10 -5.61
C LEU A 206 9.16 -4.61 -7.05
#